data_AF-A0A661GQ26-F1
#
_entry.id   AF-A0A661GQ26-F1
#
_cell.length_a   1.000
_cell.length_b   1.000
_cell.length_c   1.000
_cell.angle_alpha   90.00
_cell.angle_beta   90.00
_cell.angle_gamma   90.00
#
_symmetry.space_group_name_H-M   'P 1'
#
loop_
_entity.id
_entity.type
_entity.pdbx_description
1 polymer ?
#
loop_
_entity_poly.entity_id
_entity_poly.type
_entity_poly.pdbx_seq_one_letter_code
_entity_poly.pdbx_strand_id
1 'polypeptide(L)' 'MNRKKKVHAIFKKKLKKAKARMNPSHKPKYISKAERAKLESTQAEAAPVIDTSEVRRPPGNENES' A
#
# COMPACT_ATOMS: atom_id res chain seq x y z
N MET A 1 -8.12 -27.56 -21.96
CA MET A 1 -7.06 -26.87 -21.16
C MET A 1 -6.22 -27.93 -20.46
N ASN A 2 -4.97 -28.13 -20.90
CA ASN A 2 -4.11 -29.14 -20.28
C ASN A 2 -3.70 -28.70 -18.87
N ARG A 3 -3.52 -29.65 -17.94
CA ARG A 3 -3.17 -29.41 -16.53
C ARG A 3 -1.99 -28.42 -16.38
N LYS A 4 -0.94 -28.59 -17.19
CA LYS A 4 0.23 -27.69 -17.25
C LYS A 4 -0.18 -26.23 -17.52
N LYS A 5 -1.01 -25.98 -18.54
CA LYS A 5 -1.49 -24.62 -18.89
C LYS A 5 -2.32 -24.00 -17.75
N LYS A 6 -3.15 -24.79 -17.07
CA LYS A 6 -3.96 -24.32 -15.92
C LYS A 6 -3.08 -23.89 -14.74
N VAL A 7 -2.07 -24.69 -14.37
CA VAL A 7 -1.13 -24.35 -13.28
C VAL A 7 -0.36 -23.07 -13.61
N HIS A 8 0.16 -22.93 -14.82
CA HIS A 8 0.86 -21.71 -15.24
C HIS A 8 -0.03 -20.46 -15.20
N ALA A 9 -1.29 -20.58 -15.63
CA ALA A 9 -2.24 -19.47 -15.58
C ALA A 9 -2.50 -19.00 -14.13
N ILE A 10 -2.72 -19.96 -13.22
CA ILE A 10 -2.94 -19.67 -11.79
C ILE A 10 -1.70 -19.00 -11.18
N PHE A 11 -0.50 -19.53 -11.46
CA PHE A 11 0.76 -18.97 -10.97
C PHE A 11 0.97 -17.54 -11.45
N LYS A 12 0.81 -17.27 -12.76
CA LYS A 12 0.92 -15.92 -13.33
C LYS A 12 -0.07 -14.94 -12.69
N LYS A 13 -1.31 -15.37 -12.44
CA LYS A 13 -2.33 -14.54 -11.78
C LYS A 13 -1.93 -14.19 -10.35
N LYS A 14 -1.42 -15.15 -9.57
CA LYS A 14 -0.92 -14.92 -8.20
C LYS A 14 0.28 -13.97 -8.20
N LEU A 15 1.24 -14.20 -9.09
CA LEU A 15 2.45 -13.39 -9.22
C LEU A 15 2.13 -11.94 -9.61
N LYS A 16 1.18 -11.70 -10.54
CA LYS A 16 0.72 -10.35 -10.89
C LYS A 16 0.09 -9.63 -9.70
N LYS A 17 -0.72 -10.34 -8.90
CA LYS A 17 -1.32 -9.78 -7.67
C LYS A 17 -0.26 -9.44 -6.62
N ALA A 18 0.73 -10.31 -6.40
CA ALA A 18 1.82 -10.05 -5.46
C ALA A 18 2.64 -8.82 -5.87
N LYS A 19 3.05 -8.73 -7.15
CA LYS A 19 3.81 -7.58 -7.67
C LYS A 19 3.03 -6.26 -7.54
N ALA A 20 1.73 -6.27 -7.80
CA ALA A 20 0.90 -5.08 -7.65
C ALA A 20 0.77 -4.61 -6.18
N ARG A 21 0.84 -5.55 -5.22
CA ARG A 21 0.83 -5.20 -3.79
C ARG A 21 2.18 -4.69 -3.30
N MET A 22 3.29 -5.21 -3.83
CA MET A 22 4.64 -4.78 -3.44
C MET A 22 5.00 -3.40 -4.00
N ASN A 23 4.47 -3.03 -5.17
CA ASN A 23 4.77 -1.74 -5.82
C ASN A 23 3.52 -0.87 -5.90
N PRO A 24 3.01 -0.33 -4.77
CA PRO A 24 1.95 0.67 -4.81
C PRO A 24 2.49 1.93 -5.51
N SER A 25 1.79 2.41 -6.53
CA SER A 25 2.12 3.69 -7.14
C SER A 25 1.77 4.80 -6.16
N HIS A 26 2.78 5.47 -5.60
CA HIS A 26 2.63 6.62 -4.69
C HIS A 26 2.12 7.90 -5.35
N LYS A 27 1.81 7.87 -6.65
CA LYS A 27 1.27 9.03 -7.37
C LYS A 27 -0.20 9.20 -7.00
N PRO A 28 -0.64 10.38 -6.51
CA PRO A 28 -2.05 10.63 -6.31
C PRO A 28 -2.77 10.45 -7.64
N LYS A 29 -3.90 9.73 -7.61
CA LYS A 29 -4.72 9.53 -8.81
C LYS A 29 -5.16 10.89 -9.31
N TYR A 30 -4.92 11.17 -10.59
CA TYR A 30 -5.38 12.43 -11.18
C TYR A 30 -6.91 12.49 -11.06
N ILE A 31 -7.38 13.52 -10.37
CA ILE A 31 -8.80 13.86 -10.19
C ILE A 31 -9.03 15.22 -10.83
N SER A 32 -10.23 15.42 -11.36
CA SER A 32 -10.58 16.68 -12.01
C SER A 32 -10.55 17.85 -11.01
N LYS A 33 -10.39 19.10 -11.50
CA LYS A 33 -10.37 20.30 -10.64
C LYS A 33 -11.60 20.39 -9.73
N ALA A 34 -12.77 19.99 -10.24
CA ALA A 34 -14.02 20.00 -9.48
C ALA A 34 -14.04 18.95 -8.35
N GLU A 35 -13.46 17.77 -8.58
CA GLU A 35 -13.38 16.72 -7.56
C GLU A 35 -12.34 17.05 -6.48
N ARG A 36 -11.25 17.72 -6.85
CA ARG A 36 -10.25 18.19 -5.89
C ARG A 36 -10.82 19.24 -4.94
N ALA A 37 -11.58 20.21 -5.45
CA ALA A 37 -12.25 21.21 -4.61
C ALA A 37 -13.27 20.57 -3.65
N LYS A 38 -14.03 19.57 -4.13
CA LYS A 38 -14.95 18.79 -3.28
C LYS A 38 -14.20 18.04 -2.18
N LEU A 39 -13.10 17.36 -2.53
CA LEU A 39 -12.29 16.61 -1.57
C LEU A 39 -11.58 17.52 -0.55
N GLU A 40 -11.04 18.66 -0.96
CA GLU A 40 -10.43 19.65 -0.05
C GLU A 40 -11.45 20.21 0.95
N SER A 41 -12.69 20.47 0.51
CA SER A 41 -13.76 20.89 1.43
C SER A 41 -14.15 19.81 2.46
N THR A 42 -14.15 18.53 2.06
CA THR A 42 -14.42 17.41 2.98
C THR A 42 -13.23 17.03 3.85
N GLN A 43 -11.99 17.27 3.40
CA GLN A 43 -10.77 16.90 4.12
C GLN A 43 -10.39 17.93 5.19
N ALA A 44 -10.87 19.18 5.08
CA ALA A 44 -10.70 20.21 6.11
C ALA A 44 -11.47 19.89 7.43
N GLU A 45 -12.46 19.00 7.41
CA GLU A 45 -13.21 18.58 8.61
C GLU A 45 -12.65 17.31 9.28
N ALA A 46 -11.74 16.59 8.63
CA ALA A 46 -11.10 15.40 9.18
C ALA A 46 -9.58 15.62 9.30
N ALA A 47 -9.15 15.99 10.50
CA ALA A 47 -7.74 16.16 10.85
C ALA A 47 -6.88 14.99 10.31
N PRO A 48 -5.75 15.28 9.64
CA PRO A 48 -4.84 14.23 9.24
C PRO A 48 -4.07 13.75 10.49
N VAL A 49 -4.44 12.58 11.02
CA VAL A 49 -3.54 11.80 11.89
C VAL A 49 -2.39 11.25 11.05
N ILE A 50 -1.45 12.14 10.76
CA ILE A 50 -0.12 11.81 10.25
C ILE A 50 0.68 11.16 11.39
N ASP A 51 0.59 9.83 11.53
CA ASP A 51 1.49 9.09 12.41
C ASP A 51 2.82 8.82 11.66
N THR A 52 3.67 9.85 11.59
CA THR A 52 5.02 9.79 11.04
C THR A 52 6.03 9.44 12.13
N SER A 53 6.35 8.15 12.23
CA SER A 53 7.68 7.60 12.50
C SER A 53 8.59 8.31 13.53
N GLU A 54 8.44 7.95 14.80
CA GLU A 54 9.50 7.99 15.82
C GLU A 54 9.23 6.77 16.73
N VAL A 55 9.87 5.61 16.53
CA VAL A 55 11.04 5.15 17.29
C VAL A 55 11.83 4.16 16.43
N ARG A 56 12.98 4.59 15.90
CA ARG A 56 14.12 3.68 15.68
C ARG A 56 15.02 3.78 16.91
N ARG A 57 14.86 2.84 17.84
CA ARG A 57 15.91 2.41 18.78
C ARG A 57 15.58 0.98 19.19
N PRO A 58 16.36 -0.04 18.79
CA PRO A 58 16.25 -1.33 19.45
C PRO A 58 16.79 -1.18 20.89
N PRO A 59 16.00 -1.41 21.96
CA PRO A 59 16.61 -1.72 23.23
C PRO A 59 17.21 -3.12 23.11
N GLY A 60 18.54 -3.20 23.25
CA GLY A 60 19.23 -4.48 23.42
C GLY A 60 18.57 -5.22 24.57
N ASN A 61 18.09 -6.43 24.30
CA ASN A 61 17.69 -7.32 25.37
C ASN A 61 18.92 -8.11 25.78
N GLU A 62 19.65 -7.53 26.73
CA GLU A 62 20.57 -8.22 27.61
C GLU A 62 19.76 -9.27 28.39
N ASN A 63 19.86 -10.53 27.96
CA ASN A 63 19.59 -11.67 28.81
C ASN A 63 20.58 -12.77 28.40
N GLU A 64 21.84 -12.51 28.75
CA GLU A 64 22.78 -13.54 29.17
C GLU A 64 22.48 -13.85 30.64
N SER A 65 21.96 -15.05 30.91
CA SER A 65 22.17 -15.85 32.14
C SER A 65 21.53 -17.22 31.94
#